data_AF-A0A9Q0EU07-F1
#
_entry.id   AF-A0A9Q0EU07-F1
#
_cell.length_a   1.000
_cell.length_b   1.000
_cell.length_c   1.000
_cell.angle_alpha   90.00
_cell.angle_beta   90.00
_cell.angle_gamma   90.00
#
_symmetry.space_group_name_H-M   'P 1'
#
loop_
_entity.id
_entity.type
_entity.pdbx_description
1 polymer ?
#
loop_
_entity_poly.entity_id
_entity_poly.type
_entity_poly.pdbx_seq_one_letter_code
_entity_poly.pdbx_strand_id
1 'polypeptide(L)'
;MSFVEYSEKVQDGDVVIVYMGHESMMQLKVQAGGQTQTRYGAIRHSSDLIGLRYGSKVTCSKGGWVRVLHPTPELWTVSLPHRTQILYTTDIATITMMLELKPGAVVCESALRTLPDAQEPKLLRIP
;
A
#
# COMPACT_ATOMS: atom_id res chain seq x y z
N MET A 1 -0.14 -6.11 -8.93
CA MET A 1 -1.38 -5.91 -8.16
C MET A 1 -2.03 -4.57 -8.45
N SER A 2 -3.37 -4.54 -8.43
CA SER A 2 -4.17 -3.31 -8.37
C SER A 2 -4.66 -3.09 -6.94
N PHE A 3 -4.88 -1.84 -6.54
CA PHE A 3 -5.59 -1.49 -5.31
C PHE A 3 -7.11 -1.78 -5.39
N VAL A 4 -7.58 -2.15 -6.58
CA VAL A 4 -9.00 -2.21 -6.94
C VAL A 4 -9.57 -3.60 -6.71
N GLU A 5 -8.76 -4.64 -6.89
CA GLU A 5 -9.19 -6.04 -6.77
C GLU A 5 -8.32 -6.80 -5.78
N TYR A 6 -8.93 -7.78 -5.09
CA TYR A 6 -8.21 -8.63 -4.16
C TYR A 6 -7.57 -9.82 -4.86
N SER A 7 -6.29 -10.07 -4.57
CA SER A 7 -5.62 -11.34 -4.87
C SER A 7 -5.50 -12.19 -3.60
N GLU A 8 -5.54 -13.51 -3.77
CA GLU A 8 -5.29 -14.44 -2.67
C GLU A 8 -3.79 -14.54 -2.35
N LYS A 9 -2.93 -14.55 -3.37
CA LYS A 9 -1.50 -14.82 -3.25
C LYS A 9 -0.66 -13.67 -3.79
N VAL A 10 0.50 -13.46 -3.16
CA VAL A 10 1.51 -12.50 -3.57
C VAL A 10 2.20 -12.98 -4.84
N GLN A 11 2.37 -12.10 -5.81
CA GLN A 11 3.07 -12.33 -7.07
C GLN A 11 4.26 -11.38 -7.23
N ASP A 12 5.12 -11.67 -8.20
CA ASP A 12 6.21 -10.77 -8.55
C ASP A 12 5.68 -9.45 -9.12
N GLY A 13 6.32 -8.33 -8.75
CA GLY A 13 5.88 -6.98 -9.13
C GLY A 13 4.75 -6.40 -8.27
N ASP A 14 4.17 -7.18 -7.36
CA ASP A 14 3.14 -6.71 -6.44
C ASP A 14 3.64 -5.70 -5.44
N VAL A 15 2.76 -4.81 -4.99
CA VAL A 15 3.01 -3.94 -3.85
C VAL A 15 2.28 -4.53 -2.67
N VAL A 16 3.00 -4.78 -1.57
CA VAL A 16 2.44 -5.35 -0.35
C VAL A 16 2.71 -4.43 0.83
N ILE A 17 1.86 -4.52 1.86
CA ILE A 17 2.08 -3.82 3.11
C ILE A 17 2.69 -4.79 4.11
N VAL A 18 3.91 -4.52 4.55
CA VAL A 18 4.57 -5.28 5.61
C VAL A 18 4.23 -4.64 6.95
N TYR A 19 3.41 -5.33 7.72
CA TYR A 19 2.97 -4.90 9.05
C TYR A 19 3.90 -5.45 10.13
N MET A 20 4.58 -4.55 10.83
CA MET A 20 5.50 -4.83 11.96
C MET A 20 4.93 -4.39 13.31
N GLY A 21 3.83 -3.63 13.31
CA GLY A 21 3.15 -3.09 14.49
C GLY A 21 2.23 -1.93 14.09
N HIS A 22 1.44 -1.43 15.03
CA HIS A 22 0.45 -0.37 14.78
C HIS A 22 1.08 0.89 14.14
N GLU A 23 2.23 1.32 14.66
CA GLU A 23 2.95 2.50 14.18
C GLU A 23 4.08 2.15 13.19
N SER A 24 4.20 0.87 12.80
CA SER A 24 5.31 0.39 12.00
C SER A 24 4.79 -0.48 10.87
N MET A 25 4.54 0.18 9.74
CA MET A 25 4.18 -0.45 8.48
C MET A 25 5.09 0.09 7.39
N MET A 26 5.34 -0.71 6.36
CA MET A 26 6.09 -0.26 5.19
C MET A 26 5.48 -0.83 3.92
N GLN A 27 5.57 -0.08 2.82
CA GLN A 27 5.24 -0.60 1.51
C GLN A 27 6.46 -1.27 0.90
N LEU A 28 6.25 -2.42 0.30
CA LEU A 28 7.29 -3.22 -0.31
C LEU A 28 6.84 -3.59 -1.71
N LYS A 29 7.64 -3.21 -2.71
CA LYS A 29 7.48 -3.74 -4.08
C LYS A 29 8.19 -5.09 -4.16
N VAL A 30 7.44 -6.15 -4.36
CA VAL A 30 7.92 -7.52 -4.48
C VAL A 30 8.67 -7.64 -5.80
N GLN A 31 9.87 -8.20 -5.73
CA GLN A 31 10.78 -8.36 -6.86
C GLN A 31 11.50 -9.68 -6.69
N ALA A 32 11.38 -10.60 -7.66
CA ALA A 32 12.08 -11.87 -7.66
C ALA A 32 13.61 -11.64 -7.54
N GLY A 33 14.26 -12.37 -6.64
CA GLY A 33 15.67 -12.22 -6.28
C GLY A 33 15.96 -11.05 -5.34
N GLY A 34 14.98 -10.20 -5.07
CA GLY A 34 15.09 -9.08 -4.14
C GLY A 34 15.04 -9.50 -2.67
N GLN A 35 15.53 -8.61 -1.82
CA GLN A 35 15.46 -8.74 -0.36
C GLN A 35 15.17 -7.38 0.25
N THR A 36 14.32 -7.35 1.28
CA THR A 36 14.03 -6.14 2.05
C THR A 36 14.49 -6.33 3.49
N GLN A 37 15.16 -5.31 4.03
CA GLN A 37 15.59 -5.30 5.42
C GLN A 37 14.51 -4.69 6.31
N THR A 38 14.22 -5.39 7.41
CA THR A 38 13.35 -4.91 8.49
C THR A 38 14.10 -4.90 9.81
N ARG A 39 13.52 -4.32 10.85
CA ARG A 39 14.06 -4.40 12.22
C ARG A 39 14.20 -5.85 12.73
N TYR A 40 13.38 -6.76 12.19
CA TYR A 40 13.37 -8.19 12.54
C TYR A 40 14.29 -9.04 11.66
N GLY A 41 15.03 -8.43 10.74
CA GLY A 41 15.91 -9.11 9.79
C GLY A 41 15.44 -9.01 8.34
N ALA A 42 16.07 -9.81 7.51
CA ALA A 42 15.83 -9.87 6.08
C ALA A 42 14.54 -10.63 5.75
N ILE A 43 13.83 -10.14 4.73
CA ILE A 43 12.75 -10.85 4.03
C ILE A 43 13.20 -11.07 2.59
N ARG A 44 13.34 -12.34 2.17
CA ARG A 44 13.70 -12.70 0.80
C ARG A 44 12.44 -12.81 -0.04
N HIS A 45 12.32 -12.02 -1.09
CA HIS A 45 11.07 -11.90 -1.84
C HIS A 45 10.70 -13.21 -2.54
N SER A 46 11.68 -13.91 -3.13
CA SER A 46 11.42 -15.16 -3.86
C SER A 46 10.95 -16.32 -2.98
N SER A 47 11.51 -16.48 -1.79
CA SER A 47 11.19 -17.62 -0.93
C SER A 47 10.12 -17.31 0.11
N ASP A 48 10.08 -16.08 0.61
CA ASP A 48 9.30 -15.73 1.80
C ASP A 48 8.02 -14.96 1.44
N LEU A 49 7.93 -14.37 0.25
CA LEU A 49 6.78 -13.56 -0.19
C LEU A 49 6.04 -14.16 -1.38
N ILE A 50 6.72 -14.42 -2.49
CA ILE A 50 6.06 -14.88 -3.73
C ILE A 50 5.37 -16.23 -3.49
N GLY A 51 4.09 -16.31 -3.87
CA GLY A 51 3.23 -17.48 -3.66
C GLY A 51 2.59 -17.56 -2.26
N LEU A 52 3.01 -16.71 -1.32
CA LEU A 52 2.42 -16.64 0.01
C LEU A 52 1.01 -16.05 -0.06
N ARG A 53 0.09 -16.55 0.78
CA ARG A 53 -1.24 -15.97 0.93
C ARG A 53 -1.16 -14.63 1.67
N TYR A 54 -1.88 -13.62 1.22
CA TYR A 54 -2.03 -12.37 1.98
C TYR A 54 -2.61 -12.63 3.38
N GLY A 55 -2.16 -11.86 4.37
CA GLY A 55 -2.46 -12.01 5.80
C GLY A 55 -1.52 -12.95 6.56
N SER A 56 -0.67 -13.69 5.85
CA SER A 56 0.23 -14.68 6.44
C SER A 56 1.36 -14.04 7.28
N LYS A 57 1.82 -14.81 8.28
CA LYS A 57 2.99 -14.48 9.09
C LYS A 57 4.26 -14.91 8.34
N VAL A 58 5.22 -14.01 8.22
CA VAL A 58 6.54 -14.28 7.64
C VAL A 58 7.60 -14.12 8.71
N THR A 59 8.42 -15.15 8.89
CA THR A 59 9.56 -15.11 9.81
C THR A 59 10.76 -14.51 9.10
N CYS A 60 11.35 -13.47 9.69
CA CYS A 60 12.53 -12.79 9.17
C CYS A 60 13.81 -13.48 9.66
N SER A 61 14.95 -13.17 9.02
CA SER A 61 16.22 -13.85 9.29
C SER A 61 16.76 -13.76 10.74
N LYS A 62 16.36 -12.77 11.56
CA LYS A 62 16.77 -12.66 12.97
C LYS A 62 15.77 -13.31 13.94
N GLY A 63 14.81 -14.10 13.44
CA GLY A 63 13.81 -14.82 14.25
C GLY A 63 12.56 -14.02 14.63
N GLY A 64 12.54 -12.70 14.40
CA GLY A 64 11.31 -11.91 14.48
C GLY A 64 10.38 -12.18 13.29
N TRP A 65 9.18 -11.60 13.31
CA TRP A 65 8.18 -11.86 12.27
C TRP A 65 7.38 -10.62 11.91
N VAL A 66 6.78 -10.67 10.73
CA VAL A 66 5.90 -9.63 10.18
C VAL A 66 4.63 -10.27 9.60
N ARG A 67 3.62 -9.45 9.31
CA ARG A 67 2.48 -9.86 8.48
C ARG A 67 2.55 -9.18 7.12
N VAL A 68 2.24 -9.93 6.08
CA VAL A 68 2.15 -9.40 4.72
C VAL A 68 0.69 -9.18 4.39
N LEU A 69 0.28 -7.93 4.26
CA LEU A 69 -1.11 -7.55 4.03
C LEU A 69 -1.32 -7.09 2.59
N HIS A 70 -2.54 -7.32 2.10
CA HIS A 70 -2.97 -6.76 0.83
C HIS A 70 -2.98 -5.22 0.96
N PRO A 71 -2.47 -4.47 -0.04
CA PRO A 71 -2.58 -3.03 -0.04
C PRO A 71 -4.06 -2.62 -0.09
N THR A 72 -4.43 -1.68 0.77
CA THR A 72 -5.69 -0.93 0.69
C THR A 72 -5.37 0.55 0.76
N PRO A 73 -6.25 1.45 0.28
CA PRO A 73 -6.05 2.89 0.40
C PRO A 73 -5.77 3.33 1.84
N GLU A 74 -6.44 2.74 2.83
CA GLU A 74 -6.28 3.09 4.25
C GLU A 74 -4.91 2.66 4.78
N LEU A 75 -4.48 1.43 4.48
CA LEU A 75 -3.15 0.93 4.87
C LEU A 75 -2.04 1.69 4.16
N TRP A 76 -2.28 2.10 2.91
CA TRP A 76 -1.34 2.93 2.16
C TRP A 76 -1.20 4.31 2.80
N THR A 77 -2.30 4.98 3.10
CA THR A 77 -2.32 6.30 3.75
C THR A 77 -1.47 6.34 5.02
N VAL A 78 -1.55 5.32 5.87
CA VAL A 78 -0.79 5.28 7.14
C VAL A 78 0.66 4.81 6.98
N SER A 79 1.01 4.16 5.88
CA SER A 79 2.37 3.67 5.63
C SER A 79 3.22 4.63 4.79
N LEU A 80 2.60 5.64 4.16
CA LEU A 80 3.27 6.55 3.23
C LEU A 80 4.39 7.35 3.91
N PRO A 81 5.56 7.52 3.25
CA PRO A 81 6.55 8.46 3.74
C PRO A 81 5.97 9.88 3.67
N HIS A 82 5.82 10.53 4.82
CA HIS A 82 5.31 11.91 4.91
C HIS A 82 6.31 12.90 4.32
N ARG A 83 6.12 13.26 3.05
CA ARG A 83 6.86 14.34 2.38
C ARG A 83 6.08 15.65 2.37
N THR A 84 4.75 15.57 2.48
CA THR A 84 3.82 16.70 2.52
C THR A 84 2.70 16.40 3.51
N GLN A 85 1.88 17.40 3.83
CA GLN A 85 0.60 17.17 4.49
C GLN A 85 -0.28 16.29 3.59
N ILE A 86 -0.96 15.31 4.20
CA ILE A 86 -1.95 14.44 3.54
C ILE A 86 -3.24 14.46 4.35
N LEU A 87 -4.35 14.05 3.70
CA LEU A 87 -5.60 13.73 4.40
C LEU A 87 -5.51 12.31 4.96
N TYR A 88 -6.16 12.08 6.09
CA TYR A 88 -6.28 10.76 6.70
C TYR A 88 -7.68 10.18 6.48
N THR A 89 -7.82 8.89 6.79
CA THR A 89 -9.02 8.09 6.50
C THR A 89 -10.32 8.77 6.95
N THR A 90 -10.33 9.46 8.10
CA THR A 90 -11.53 10.16 8.58
C THR A 90 -12.02 11.25 7.63
N ASP A 91 -11.12 12.11 7.17
CA ASP A 91 -11.46 13.20 6.25
C ASP A 91 -11.79 12.64 4.86
N ILE A 92 -10.99 11.66 4.39
CA ILE A 92 -11.20 11.00 3.11
C ILE A 92 -12.58 10.33 3.07
N ALA A 93 -12.97 9.60 4.11
CA ALA A 93 -14.27 8.95 4.19
C ALA A 93 -15.42 9.97 4.17
N THR A 94 -15.26 11.07 4.90
CA THR A 94 -16.24 12.16 4.95
C THR A 94 -16.42 12.82 3.59
N ILE A 95 -15.31 13.17 2.92
CA ILE A 95 -15.32 13.75 1.56
C ILE A 95 -15.95 12.77 0.57
N THR A 96 -15.55 11.50 0.61
CA THR A 96 -16.08 10.43 -0.26
C THR A 96 -17.59 10.32 -0.14
N MET A 97 -18.11 10.34 1.09
CA MET A 97 -19.54 10.28 1.36
C MET A 97 -20.27 11.54 0.90
N MET A 98 -19.76 12.73 1.22
CA MET A 98 -20.41 14.01 0.88
C MET A 98 -20.41 14.31 -0.62
N LEU A 99 -19.40 13.83 -1.36
CA LEU A 99 -19.33 13.96 -2.82
C LEU A 99 -20.06 12.84 -3.57
N GLU A 100 -20.69 11.91 -2.84
CA GLU A 100 -21.41 10.75 -3.40
C GLU A 100 -20.57 9.94 -4.39
N LEU A 101 -19.27 9.77 -4.09
CA LEU A 101 -18.37 9.05 -4.96
C LEU A 101 -18.78 7.58 -5.09
N LYS A 102 -18.83 7.10 -6.33
CA LYS A 102 -19.26 5.73 -6.69
C LYS A 102 -18.61 5.29 -8.01
N PRO A 103 -18.59 3.98 -8.32
CA PRO A 103 -18.10 3.48 -9.60
C PRO A 103 -18.67 4.26 -10.79
N GLY A 104 -17.80 4.66 -11.71
CA GLY A 104 -18.15 5.47 -12.88
C GLY A 104 -18.20 6.98 -12.64
N ALA A 105 -18.08 7.49 -11.41
CA ALA A 105 -17.96 8.92 -11.16
C ALA A 105 -16.69 9.49 -11.80
N VAL A 106 -16.77 10.74 -12.26
CA VAL A 106 -15.63 11.51 -12.77
C VAL A 106 -15.34 12.63 -11.79
N VAL A 107 -14.12 12.66 -11.27
CA VAL A 107 -13.69 13.55 -10.20
C VAL A 107 -12.53 14.42 -10.69
N CYS A 108 -12.57 15.71 -10.36
CA CYS A 108 -11.43 16.60 -10.54
C CYS A 108 -10.68 16.73 -9.22
N GLU A 109 -9.41 16.33 -9.18
CA GLU A 109 -8.51 16.57 -8.07
C GLU A 109 -7.48 17.64 -8.45
N SER A 110 -7.14 18.55 -7.53
CA SER A 110 -6.07 19.54 -7.70
C SER A 110 -5.14 19.50 -6.49
N ALA A 111 -3.84 19.73 -6.71
CA ALA A 111 -2.75 19.66 -5.74
C ALA A 111 -2.25 18.25 -5.33
N LEU A 112 -2.15 17.32 -6.29
CA LEU A 112 -1.51 16.02 -6.08
C LEU A 112 0.02 16.18 -5.91
N ARG A 113 0.52 16.43 -4.70
CA ARG A 113 1.96 16.70 -4.48
C ARG A 113 2.79 15.48 -4.10
N THR A 114 2.21 14.28 -4.10
CA THR A 114 2.93 13.03 -3.77
C THR A 114 3.80 12.51 -4.93
N LEU A 115 3.65 13.07 -6.14
CA LEU A 115 4.50 12.81 -7.31
C LEU A 115 5.17 14.13 -7.76
N PRO A 116 6.46 14.10 -8.17
CA PRO A 116 7.23 15.31 -8.48
C PRO A 116 6.67 16.17 -9.64
N ASP A 117 5.79 15.63 -10.49
CA ASP A 117 5.33 16.28 -11.74
C ASP A 117 3.85 16.72 -11.73
N ALA A 118 3.15 16.66 -10.60
CA ALA A 118 1.71 16.94 -10.56
C ALA A 118 1.41 18.37 -10.08
N GLN A 119 1.58 19.34 -10.99
CA GLN A 119 1.15 20.73 -10.80
C GLN A 119 -0.21 21.06 -11.46
N GLU A 120 -0.76 20.16 -12.27
CA GLU A 120 -2.02 20.38 -13.00
C GLU A 120 -3.18 19.56 -12.40
N PRO A 121 -4.43 20.08 -12.45
CA PRO A 121 -5.60 19.33 -12.02
C PRO A 121 -5.77 18.06 -12.85
N LYS A 122 -6.03 16.94 -12.17
CA LYS A 122 -6.22 15.64 -12.81
C LYS A 122 -7.69 15.26 -12.79
N LEU A 123 -8.20 14.89 -13.97
CA LEU A 123 -9.51 14.28 -14.11
C LEU A 123 -9.36 12.77 -13.92
N LEU A 124 -10.01 12.22 -12.90
CA LEU A 124 -9.95 10.81 -12.55
C LEU A 124 -11.32 10.18 -12.71
N ARG A 125 -11.39 9.01 -13.34
CA ARG A 125 -12.59 8.19 -13.41
C ARG A 125 -12.48 7.08 -12.37
N ILE A 126 -13.47 7.00 -11.49
CA ILE A 126 -13.55 5.90 -10.51
C ILE A 126 -13.91 4.63 -11.28
N PRO A 127 -13.10 3.55 -11.17
CA PRO A 127 -13.36 2.28 -11.87
C PRO A 127 -14.70 1.65 -11.45
#